data_AF-A0AAD4DQP4-F1
#
_entry.id   AF-A0AAD4DQP4-F1
#
_cell.length_a   1.000
_cell.length_b   1.000
_cell.length_c   1.000
_cell.angle_alpha   90.00
_cell.angle_beta   90.00
_cell.angle_gamma   90.00
#
_symmetry.space_group_name_H-M   'P 1'
#
loop_
_entity.id
_entity.type
_entity.pdbx_description
1 polymer ?
#
loop_
_entity_poly.entity_id
_entity_poly.type
_entity_poly.pdbx_seq_one_letter_code
_entity_poly.pdbx_strand_id
1 'polypeptide(L)'
;MVLYPDVQARARAEIDQAVKHDRMPCLDDRASMPYLDAILREVLRWHPVVPLGIPHATSNDDVYDGYFIPKGAMVMVNQWALSRDEDVFPDASRFVPSRHLTVDGKLKDPFVNHFAFGHGRRICPGRWFAENSLWTATVAILAVLRINHAKDSNGNKIEVKPEFTTGLAVHPEPFQCSFEIVNTARERHIRAMMNSNETSFVL
;
A
#
# COMPACT_ATOMS: atom_id res chain seq x y z
N MET A 1 3.00 1.42 -9.02
CA MET A 1 2.37 2.28 -10.06
C MET A 1 3.15 2.29 -11.37
N VAL A 2 4.47 2.49 -11.37
CA VAL A 2 5.31 2.43 -12.60
C VAL A 2 5.09 1.14 -13.41
N LEU A 3 5.06 -0.01 -12.73
CA LEU A 3 4.85 -1.32 -13.36
C LEU A 3 3.40 -1.58 -13.84
N TYR A 4 2.43 -0.82 -13.35
CA TYR A 4 0.99 -1.05 -13.57
C TYR A 4 0.29 0.26 -13.94
N PRO A 5 0.55 0.78 -15.16
CA PRO A 5 0.01 2.07 -15.61
C PRO A 5 -1.52 2.05 -15.76
N ASP A 6 -2.11 0.91 -16.04
CA ASP A 6 -3.55 0.66 -16.09
C ASP A 6 -4.21 0.80 -14.71
N VAL A 7 -3.59 0.21 -13.67
CA VAL A 7 -4.04 0.38 -12.27
C VAL A 7 -3.98 1.85 -11.88
N GLN A 8 -2.88 2.53 -12.22
CA GLN A 8 -2.71 3.95 -11.95
C GLN A 8 -3.78 4.79 -12.66
N ALA A 9 -4.06 4.50 -13.93
CA ALA A 9 -5.08 5.22 -14.71
C ALA A 9 -6.48 5.06 -14.10
N ARG A 10 -6.84 3.84 -13.68
CA ARG A 10 -8.13 3.58 -13.02
C ARG A 10 -8.26 4.31 -11.67
N ALA A 11 -7.21 4.33 -10.86
CA ALA A 11 -7.22 5.07 -9.59
C ALA A 11 -7.39 6.58 -9.80
N ARG A 12 -6.71 7.17 -10.80
CA ARG A 12 -6.90 8.60 -11.12
C ARG A 12 -8.32 8.90 -11.59
N ALA A 13 -8.90 8.03 -12.43
CA ALA A 13 -10.28 8.21 -12.86
C ALA A 13 -11.26 8.19 -11.67
N GLU A 14 -11.03 7.31 -10.68
CA GLU A 14 -11.81 7.30 -9.43
C GLU A 14 -11.63 8.60 -8.63
N ILE A 15 -10.39 9.10 -8.49
CA ILE A 15 -10.10 10.38 -7.81
C ILE A 15 -10.80 11.55 -8.49
N ASP A 16 -10.75 11.63 -9.82
CA ASP A 16 -11.35 12.72 -10.58
C ASP A 16 -12.89 12.69 -10.57
N GLN A 17 -13.49 11.51 -10.38
CA GLN A 17 -14.93 11.37 -10.16
C GLN A 17 -15.35 11.78 -8.75
N ALA A 18 -14.56 11.42 -7.74
CA ALA A 18 -14.90 11.67 -6.34
C ALA A 18 -14.64 13.13 -5.93
N VAL A 19 -13.65 13.80 -6.53
CA VAL A 19 -13.16 15.11 -6.09
C VAL A 19 -13.04 16.06 -7.27
N LYS A 20 -13.63 17.24 -7.14
CA LYS A 20 -13.48 18.34 -8.11
C LYS A 20 -12.00 18.63 -8.39
N HIS A 21 -11.68 19.03 -9.61
CA HIS A 21 -10.30 19.24 -10.07
C HIS A 21 -9.58 20.42 -9.41
N ASP A 22 -10.30 21.30 -8.69
CA ASP A 22 -9.80 22.53 -8.07
C ASP A 22 -9.43 22.40 -6.59
N ARG A 23 -9.68 21.24 -5.96
CA ARG A 23 -9.27 20.95 -4.59
C ARG A 23 -8.46 19.65 -4.47
N MET A 24 -7.68 19.57 -3.38
CA MET A 24 -7.03 18.33 -2.99
C MET A 24 -8.03 17.34 -2.39
N PRO A 25 -7.89 16.03 -2.68
CA PRO A 25 -8.58 14.99 -1.92
C PRO A 25 -8.16 14.98 -0.45
N CYS A 26 -9.09 14.69 0.45
CA CYS A 26 -8.84 14.52 1.88
C CYS A 26 -9.46 13.21 2.39
N LEU A 27 -9.20 12.86 3.66
CA LEU A 27 -9.70 11.61 4.25
C LEU A 27 -11.22 11.47 4.21
N ASP A 28 -11.96 12.57 4.23
CA ASP A 28 -13.43 12.55 4.14
C ASP A 28 -13.92 12.01 2.77
N ASP A 29 -13.08 12.08 1.73
CA ASP A 29 -13.39 11.55 0.40
C ASP A 29 -13.16 10.03 0.29
N ARG A 30 -12.52 9.40 1.27
CA ARG A 30 -12.05 8.00 1.19
C ARG A 30 -13.15 7.00 0.90
N ALA A 31 -14.34 7.21 1.46
CA ALA A 31 -15.48 6.32 1.24
C ALA A 31 -15.92 6.23 -0.24
N SER A 32 -15.61 7.25 -1.04
CA SER A 32 -15.90 7.32 -2.48
C SER A 32 -14.77 6.75 -3.36
N MET A 33 -13.69 6.25 -2.76
CA MET A 33 -12.50 5.74 -3.49
C MET A 33 -12.13 4.30 -3.09
N PRO A 34 -13.05 3.33 -3.22
CA PRO A 34 -12.79 1.95 -2.82
C PRO A 34 -11.67 1.28 -3.61
N TYR A 35 -11.44 1.65 -4.87
CA TYR A 35 -10.35 1.07 -5.66
C TYR A 35 -8.99 1.54 -5.17
N LEU A 36 -8.87 2.77 -4.68
CA LEU A 36 -7.63 3.24 -4.03
C LEU A 36 -7.31 2.42 -2.77
N ASP A 37 -8.31 2.12 -1.93
CA ASP A 37 -8.13 1.21 -0.80
C ASP A 37 -7.74 -0.20 -1.24
N ALA A 38 -8.34 -0.70 -2.33
CA ALA A 38 -8.00 -1.99 -2.90
C ALA A 38 -6.53 -2.05 -3.38
N ILE A 39 -5.98 -0.95 -3.90
CA ILE A 39 -4.56 -0.82 -4.25
C ILE A 39 -3.69 -0.95 -3.01
N LEU A 40 -4.01 -0.23 -1.92
CA LEU A 40 -3.20 -0.28 -0.69
C LEU A 40 -3.17 -1.68 -0.09
N ARG A 41 -4.33 -2.37 -0.05
CA ARG A 41 -4.42 -3.76 0.39
C ARG A 41 -3.59 -4.69 -0.48
N GLU A 42 -3.64 -4.50 -1.80
CA GLU A 42 -2.85 -5.33 -2.70
C GLU A 42 -1.35 -5.07 -2.58
N VAL A 43 -0.91 -3.84 -2.33
CA VAL A 43 0.52 -3.54 -2.06
C VAL A 43 0.99 -4.30 -0.82
N LEU A 44 0.23 -4.23 0.27
CA LEU A 44 0.58 -4.88 1.53
C LEU A 44 0.52 -6.41 1.46
N ARG A 45 -0.37 -6.98 0.63
CA ARG A 45 -0.42 -8.42 0.36
C ARG A 45 0.74 -8.87 -0.56
N TRP A 46 0.91 -8.19 -1.69
CA TRP A 46 1.87 -8.58 -2.73
C TRP A 46 3.30 -8.60 -2.20
N HIS A 47 3.63 -7.62 -1.35
CA HIS A 47 4.90 -7.57 -0.65
C HIS A 47 4.74 -7.11 0.81
N PRO A 48 4.53 -8.04 1.76
CA PRO A 48 4.38 -7.71 3.18
C PRO A 48 5.61 -7.01 3.74
N VAL A 49 5.41 -6.01 4.60
CA VAL A 49 6.50 -5.22 5.21
C VAL A 49 7.40 -6.08 6.10
N VAL A 50 6.82 -7.05 6.82
CA VAL A 50 7.54 -7.96 7.72
C VAL A 50 7.21 -9.41 7.31
N PRO A 51 7.91 -9.97 6.30
CA PRO A 51 7.54 -11.24 5.66
C PRO A 51 7.40 -12.44 6.61
N LEU A 52 8.14 -12.46 7.74
CA LEU A 52 8.08 -13.52 8.75
C LEU A 52 7.43 -13.05 10.08
N GLY A 53 6.76 -11.90 10.06
CA GLY A 53 6.21 -11.26 11.26
C GLY A 53 7.27 -10.93 12.31
N ILE A 54 6.81 -10.59 13.51
CA ILE A 54 7.68 -10.45 14.68
C ILE A 54 7.64 -11.77 15.45
N PRO A 55 8.79 -12.35 15.84
CA PRO A 55 8.80 -13.58 16.62
C PRO A 55 8.02 -13.46 17.93
N HIS A 56 7.20 -14.46 18.21
CA HIS A 56 6.50 -14.63 19.48
C HIS A 56 7.17 -15.76 20.28
N ALA A 57 6.95 -15.77 21.60
CA ALA A 57 7.34 -16.88 22.45
C ALA A 57 6.13 -17.41 23.21
N THR A 58 5.97 -18.74 23.29
CA THR A 58 4.91 -19.36 24.07
C THR A 58 5.15 -19.13 25.56
N SER A 59 4.10 -18.75 26.30
CA SER A 59 4.19 -18.50 27.74
C SER A 59 4.06 -19.79 28.58
N ASN A 60 3.45 -20.82 27.99
CA ASN A 60 3.23 -22.14 28.58
C ASN A 60 3.39 -23.20 27.49
N ASP A 61 3.43 -24.46 27.89
CA ASP A 61 3.26 -25.58 26.96
C ASP A 61 1.88 -25.50 26.30
N ASP A 62 1.80 -25.89 25.04
CA ASP A 62 0.58 -25.84 24.23
C ASP A 62 0.52 -27.02 23.25
N VAL A 63 -0.66 -27.29 22.70
CA VAL A 63 -0.87 -28.27 21.64
C VAL A 63 -1.71 -27.64 20.53
N TYR A 64 -1.14 -27.57 19.33
CA TYR A 64 -1.81 -27.02 18.14
C TYR A 64 -1.83 -28.05 17.02
N ASP A 65 -3.00 -28.36 16.46
CA ASP A 65 -3.19 -29.39 15.43
C ASP A 65 -2.52 -30.75 15.75
N GLY A 66 -2.52 -31.13 17.04
CA GLY A 66 -1.90 -32.36 17.54
C GLY A 66 -0.39 -32.27 17.79
N TYR A 67 0.26 -31.14 17.49
CA TYR A 67 1.67 -30.90 17.74
C TYR A 67 1.90 -30.25 19.10
N PHE A 68 2.77 -30.85 19.92
CA PHE A 68 3.21 -30.26 21.17
C PHE A 68 4.18 -29.10 20.93
N ILE A 69 3.88 -27.94 21.50
CA ILE A 69 4.69 -26.72 21.44
C ILE A 69 5.15 -26.40 22.87
N PRO A 70 6.45 -26.54 23.19
CA PRO A 70 6.93 -26.32 24.55
C PRO A 70 6.87 -24.84 24.93
N LYS A 71 6.76 -24.56 26.22
CA LYS A 71 6.95 -23.23 26.81
C LYS A 71 8.29 -22.62 26.37
N GLY A 72 8.26 -21.35 25.99
CA GLY A 72 9.43 -20.62 25.52
C GLY A 72 9.79 -20.90 24.06
N ALA A 73 9.05 -21.75 23.35
CA ALA A 73 9.24 -21.94 21.92
C ALA A 73 9.03 -20.63 21.16
N MET A 74 9.93 -20.35 20.22
CA MET A 74 9.78 -19.24 19.30
C MET A 74 8.81 -19.62 18.19
N VAL A 75 7.78 -18.79 17.98
CA VAL A 75 6.77 -18.96 16.94
C VAL A 75 6.84 -17.77 15.99
N MET A 76 7.02 -18.04 14.70
CA MET A 76 7.07 -17.04 13.64
C MET A 76 5.92 -17.27 12.67
N VAL A 77 5.22 -16.19 12.30
CA VAL A 77 4.13 -16.26 11.31
C VAL A 77 4.72 -15.97 9.94
N ASN A 78 4.70 -16.95 9.04
CA ASN A 78 5.17 -16.77 7.68
C ASN A 78 4.12 -16.00 6.84
N GLN A 79 4.08 -14.67 7.02
CA GLN A 79 3.17 -13.79 6.28
C GLN A 79 3.42 -13.85 4.77
N TRP A 80 4.66 -14.08 4.34
CA TRP A 80 5.00 -14.25 2.93
C TRP A 80 4.31 -15.44 2.28
N ALA A 81 4.27 -16.58 2.98
CA ALA A 81 3.55 -17.76 2.53
C ALA A 81 2.05 -17.51 2.51
N LEU A 82 1.48 -16.94 3.58
CA LEU A 82 0.05 -16.58 3.63
C LEU A 82 -0.35 -15.64 2.49
N SER A 83 0.51 -14.68 2.14
CA SER A 83 0.24 -13.74 1.08
C SER A 83 0.29 -14.36 -0.32
N ARG A 84 0.84 -15.57 -0.44
CA ARG A 84 1.04 -16.35 -1.66
C ARG A 84 0.22 -17.62 -1.74
N ASP A 85 -0.63 -17.86 -0.75
CA ASP A 85 -1.54 -18.99 -0.77
C ASP A 85 -2.51 -18.83 -1.95
N GLU A 86 -2.37 -19.68 -2.97
CA GLU A 86 -3.16 -19.64 -4.21
C GLU A 86 -4.62 -20.07 -3.98
N ASP A 87 -4.92 -20.79 -2.90
CA ASP A 87 -6.30 -21.14 -2.53
C ASP A 87 -7.05 -19.90 -2.01
N VAL A 88 -6.33 -18.97 -1.39
CA VAL A 88 -6.87 -17.70 -0.86
C VAL A 88 -6.73 -16.56 -1.88
N PHE A 89 -5.61 -16.51 -2.60
CA PHE A 89 -5.25 -15.46 -3.55
C PHE A 89 -4.86 -16.04 -4.91
N PRO A 90 -5.82 -16.43 -5.76
CA PRO A 90 -5.51 -16.93 -7.10
C PRO A 90 -4.64 -15.95 -7.91
N ASP A 91 -3.65 -16.46 -8.64
CA ASP A 91 -2.58 -15.69 -9.27
C ASP A 91 -1.84 -14.80 -8.25
N ALA A 92 -1.40 -15.36 -7.12
CA ALA A 92 -0.89 -14.59 -5.98
C ALA A 92 0.35 -13.75 -6.34
N SER A 93 1.12 -14.19 -7.33
CA SER A 93 2.28 -13.48 -7.87
C SER A 93 1.93 -12.20 -8.64
N ARG A 94 0.70 -12.10 -9.18
CA ARG A 94 0.23 -10.94 -9.93
C ARG A 94 -0.34 -9.88 -9.00
N PHE A 95 -0.03 -8.62 -9.29
CA PHE A 95 -0.60 -7.47 -8.60
C PHE A 95 -1.99 -7.16 -9.18
N VAL A 96 -3.05 -7.53 -8.46
CA VAL A 96 -4.44 -7.42 -8.92
C VAL A 96 -5.30 -6.74 -7.85
N PRO A 97 -5.36 -5.39 -7.79
CA PRO A 97 -6.13 -4.67 -6.78
C PRO A 97 -7.61 -5.07 -6.73
N SER A 98 -8.22 -5.36 -7.88
CA SER A 98 -9.63 -5.75 -7.96
C SER A 98 -9.97 -7.01 -7.18
N ARG A 99 -9.00 -7.85 -6.77
CA ARG A 99 -9.25 -9.00 -5.90
C ARG A 99 -9.82 -8.61 -4.54
N HIS A 100 -9.57 -7.37 -4.10
CA HIS A 100 -10.08 -6.80 -2.85
C HIS A 100 -11.44 -6.10 -3.01
N LEU A 101 -12.02 -6.13 -4.20
CA LEU A 101 -13.34 -5.57 -4.48
C LEU A 101 -14.40 -6.67 -4.67
N THR A 102 -15.59 -6.39 -4.19
CA THR A 102 -16.83 -7.09 -4.52
C THR A 102 -17.22 -6.84 -5.98
N VAL A 103 -18.16 -7.63 -6.51
CA VAL A 103 -18.63 -7.50 -7.90
C VAL A 103 -19.27 -6.13 -8.15
N ASP A 104 -19.92 -5.54 -7.14
CA ASP A 104 -20.49 -4.19 -7.16
C ASP A 104 -19.46 -3.07 -6.88
N GLY A 105 -18.16 -3.41 -6.82
CA GLY A 105 -17.07 -2.43 -6.73
C GLY A 105 -16.81 -1.89 -5.32
N LYS A 106 -17.47 -2.44 -4.29
CA LYS A 106 -17.20 -2.08 -2.88
C LYS A 106 -16.00 -2.86 -2.36
N LEU A 107 -15.29 -2.26 -1.41
CA LEU A 107 -14.19 -2.92 -0.72
C LEU A 107 -14.69 -4.14 0.06
N LYS A 108 -14.04 -5.29 -0.11
CA LYS A 108 -14.34 -6.50 0.67
C LYS A 108 -14.07 -6.25 2.16
N ASP A 109 -14.70 -7.05 3.01
CA ASP A 109 -14.53 -6.95 4.47
C ASP A 109 -13.02 -6.99 4.84
N PRO A 110 -12.51 -5.98 5.59
CA PRO A 110 -11.11 -5.95 6.02
C PRO A 110 -10.73 -7.13 6.92
N PHE A 111 -11.65 -7.73 7.66
CA PHE A 111 -11.34 -8.86 8.54
C PHE A 111 -11.07 -10.15 7.77
N VAL A 112 -11.49 -10.22 6.51
CA VAL A 112 -11.23 -11.36 5.64
C VAL A 112 -9.91 -11.13 4.91
N ASN A 113 -8.86 -11.80 5.38
CA ASN A 113 -7.53 -11.89 4.75
C ASN A 113 -6.65 -10.63 4.81
N HIS A 114 -6.90 -9.67 5.70
CA HIS A 114 -5.99 -8.54 5.95
C HIS A 114 -4.99 -8.85 7.08
N PHE A 115 -4.01 -9.70 6.77
CA PHE A 115 -2.97 -10.10 7.72
C PHE A 115 -1.78 -9.13 7.81
N ALA A 116 -1.74 -8.08 6.98
CA ALA A 116 -0.61 -7.16 6.84
C ALA A 116 -0.16 -6.49 8.16
N PHE A 117 -1.10 -6.36 9.11
CA PHE A 117 -0.85 -5.75 10.42
C PHE A 117 -0.85 -6.76 11.57
N GLY A 118 -0.85 -8.07 11.27
CA GLY A 118 -0.97 -9.14 12.24
C GLY A 118 -2.36 -9.25 12.86
N HIS A 119 -2.49 -10.08 13.89
CA HIS A 119 -3.77 -10.40 14.54
C HIS A 119 -3.64 -10.53 16.06
N GLY A 120 -4.79 -10.55 16.75
CA GLY A 120 -4.89 -10.82 18.17
C GLY A 120 -4.27 -9.74 19.06
N ARG A 121 -3.79 -10.13 20.24
CA ARG A 121 -3.28 -9.23 21.29
C ARG A 121 -2.07 -8.38 20.88
N ARG A 122 -1.38 -8.76 19.80
CA ARG A 122 -0.18 -8.10 19.27
C ARG A 122 -0.39 -7.50 17.89
N ILE A 123 -1.65 -7.33 17.47
CA ILE A 123 -1.96 -6.59 16.25
C ILE A 123 -1.30 -5.22 16.27
N CYS A 124 -0.79 -4.78 15.11
CA CYS A 124 -0.05 -3.53 15.00
C CYS A 124 -0.88 -2.37 15.59
N PRO A 125 -0.36 -1.66 16.61
CA PRO A 125 -1.06 -0.53 17.21
C PRO A 125 -1.11 0.68 16.25
N GLY A 126 -0.13 0.79 15.35
CA GLY A 126 -0.02 1.88 14.38
C GLY A 126 -0.83 1.69 13.09
N ARG A 127 -1.62 0.61 12.94
CA ARG A 127 -2.31 0.28 11.68
C ARG A 127 -3.19 1.41 11.16
N TRP A 128 -3.95 2.07 12.04
CA TRP A 128 -4.87 3.15 11.64
C TRP A 128 -4.12 4.38 11.14
N PHE A 129 -3.02 4.74 11.81
CA PHE A 129 -2.15 5.80 11.35
C PHE A 129 -1.51 5.44 10.01
N ALA A 130 -0.90 4.26 9.91
CA ALA A 130 -0.25 3.78 8.69
C ALA A 130 -1.21 3.75 7.50
N GLU A 131 -2.41 3.19 7.65
CA GLU A 131 -3.40 3.14 6.58
C GLU A 131 -3.86 4.54 6.15
N ASN A 132 -4.17 5.42 7.09
CA ASN A 132 -4.59 6.79 6.77
C ASN A 132 -3.46 7.60 6.11
N SER A 133 -2.22 7.46 6.59
CA SER A 133 -1.06 8.13 6.01
C SER A 133 -0.74 7.62 4.61
N LEU A 134 -0.74 6.29 4.41
CA LEU A 134 -0.53 5.68 3.09
C LEU A 134 -1.62 6.09 2.11
N TRP A 135 -2.88 6.07 2.55
CA TRP A 135 -4.00 6.52 1.72
C TRP A 135 -3.87 7.99 1.33
N THR A 136 -3.62 8.87 2.31
CA THR A 136 -3.49 10.32 2.08
C THR A 136 -2.33 10.64 1.16
N ALA A 137 -1.16 10.02 1.36
CA ALA A 137 -0.01 10.23 0.50
C ALA A 137 -0.28 9.72 -0.92
N THR A 138 -0.87 8.54 -1.06
CA THR A 138 -1.17 7.94 -2.37
C THR A 138 -2.18 8.77 -3.14
N VAL A 139 -3.28 9.19 -2.51
CA VAL A 139 -4.31 10.00 -3.18
C VAL A 139 -3.73 11.36 -3.59
N ALA A 140 -2.94 12.01 -2.73
CA ALA A 140 -2.35 13.30 -3.04
C ALA A 140 -1.36 13.21 -4.21
N ILE A 141 -0.51 12.19 -4.22
CA ILE A 141 0.43 11.93 -5.31
C ILE A 141 -0.33 11.69 -6.62
N LEU A 142 -1.31 10.77 -6.62
CA LEU A 142 -2.03 10.41 -7.85
C LEU A 142 -2.97 11.51 -8.36
N ALA A 143 -3.46 12.38 -7.48
CA ALA A 143 -4.31 13.50 -7.86
C ALA A 143 -3.55 14.59 -8.65
N VAL A 144 -2.22 14.60 -8.58
CA VAL A 144 -1.36 15.67 -9.13
C VAL A 144 -0.37 15.12 -10.15
N LEU A 145 0.19 13.94 -9.89
CA LEU A 145 1.29 13.35 -10.63
C LEU A 145 0.86 12.07 -11.32
N ARG A 146 1.38 11.89 -12.54
CA ARG A 146 1.50 10.60 -13.20
C ARG A 146 2.92 10.10 -13.04
N ILE A 147 3.05 8.88 -12.53
CA ILE A 147 4.33 8.20 -12.34
C ILE A 147 4.56 7.30 -13.55
N ASN A 148 5.59 7.61 -14.32
CA ASN A 148 5.96 6.92 -15.55
C ASN A 148 7.32 6.23 -15.38
N HIS A 149 7.67 5.36 -16.33
CA HIS A 149 9.05 4.91 -16.43
C HIS A 149 9.99 6.08 -16.75
N ALA A 150 11.19 6.05 -16.18
CA ALA A 150 12.26 6.94 -16.61
C ALA A 150 12.70 6.56 -18.03
N LYS A 151 13.36 7.52 -18.71
CA LYS A 151 13.96 7.31 -20.02
C LYS A 151 15.47 7.53 -19.94
N ASP A 152 16.23 6.73 -20.67
CA ASP A 152 17.67 6.93 -20.81
C ASP A 152 17.98 8.14 -21.72
N SER A 153 19.27 8.43 -21.93
CA SER A 153 19.73 9.52 -22.80
C SER A 153 19.26 9.39 -24.25
N ASN A 154 18.87 8.19 -24.69
CA ASN A 154 18.39 7.89 -26.04
C ASN A 154 16.86 7.89 -26.12
N GLY A 155 16.15 8.16 -25.02
CA GLY A 155 14.70 8.16 -24.94
C GLY A 155 14.07 6.78 -24.73
N ASN A 156 14.87 5.73 -24.52
CA ASN A 156 14.37 4.38 -24.28
C ASN A 156 13.89 4.23 -22.84
N LYS A 157 12.84 3.42 -22.64
CA LYS A 157 12.31 3.07 -21.33
C LYS A 157 13.38 2.37 -20.48
N ILE A 158 13.64 2.91 -19.29
CA ILE A 158 14.44 2.23 -18.28
C ILE A 158 13.55 1.17 -17.61
N GLU A 159 13.95 -0.08 -17.75
CA GLU A 159 13.25 -1.21 -17.14
C GLU A 159 13.34 -1.12 -15.61
N VAL A 160 12.20 -1.30 -14.94
CA VAL A 160 12.14 -1.35 -13.48
C VAL A 160 11.88 -2.80 -13.10
N LYS A 161 12.78 -3.38 -12.31
CA LYS A 161 12.61 -4.71 -11.72
C LYS A 161 12.14 -4.54 -10.28
N PRO A 162 11.13 -5.29 -9.81
CA PRO A 162 10.64 -5.19 -8.44
C PRO A 162 11.59 -5.93 -7.48
N GLU A 163 12.73 -5.31 -7.21
CA GLU A 163 13.72 -5.80 -6.24
C GLU A 163 13.48 -5.15 -4.88
N PHE A 164 13.73 -5.90 -3.81
CA PHE A 164 13.44 -5.51 -2.43
C PHE A 164 14.62 -5.83 -1.53
N THR A 165 14.82 -5.00 -0.52
CA THR A 165 15.82 -5.22 0.52
C THR A 165 15.53 -6.50 1.32
N THR A 166 16.59 -7.05 1.92
CA THR A 166 16.48 -8.16 2.87
C THR A 166 16.60 -7.64 4.30
N GLY A 167 15.74 -8.08 5.21
CA GLY A 167 15.81 -7.70 6.62
C GLY A 167 14.53 -8.02 7.38
N LEU A 168 14.42 -7.51 8.60
CA LEU A 168 13.19 -7.62 9.39
C LEU A 168 12.03 -6.88 8.69
N ALA A 169 12.29 -5.65 8.27
CA ALA A 169 11.41 -4.88 7.41
C ALA A 169 11.99 -4.84 5.99
N VAL A 170 11.15 -5.05 4.99
CA VAL A 170 11.54 -5.04 3.57
C VAL A 170 10.88 -3.86 2.84
N HIS A 171 11.61 -3.27 1.92
CA HIS A 171 11.11 -2.19 1.06
C HIS A 171 11.77 -2.28 -0.33
N PRO A 172 11.21 -1.63 -1.36
CA PRO A 172 11.82 -1.62 -2.68
C PRO A 172 13.25 -1.08 -2.64
N GLU A 173 14.13 -1.67 -3.44
CA GLU A 173 15.43 -1.08 -3.76
C GLU A 173 15.25 0.22 -4.57
N PRO A 174 16.22 1.16 -4.54
CA PRO A 174 16.14 2.37 -5.35
C PRO A 174 15.94 2.06 -6.84
N PHE A 175 14.93 2.69 -7.46
CA PHE A 175 14.65 2.57 -8.89
C PHE A 175 14.39 3.93 -9.52
N GLN A 176 14.62 4.04 -10.83
CA GLN A 176 14.38 5.27 -11.58
C GLN A 176 12.93 5.32 -12.10
N CYS A 177 12.29 6.48 -11.93
CA CYS A 177 10.99 6.79 -12.52
C CYS A 177 10.93 8.26 -12.92
N SER A 178 9.93 8.63 -13.71
CA SER A 178 9.66 10.02 -14.07
C SER A 178 8.28 10.45 -13.57
N PHE A 179 8.13 11.74 -13.30
CA PHE A 179 6.89 12.33 -12.83
C PHE A 179 6.39 13.36 -13.85
N GLU A 180 5.10 13.28 -14.17
CA GLU A 180 4.41 14.21 -15.06
C GLU A 180 3.28 14.87 -14.26
N ILE A 181 3.21 16.20 -14.26
CA ILE A 181 2.09 16.92 -13.62
C ILE A 181 0.86 16.79 -14.52
N VAL A 182 -0.21 16.20 -13.97
CA VAL A 182 -1.47 15.97 -14.69
C VAL A 182 -2.61 16.87 -14.22
N ASN A 183 -2.44 17.57 -13.10
CA ASN A 183 -3.40 18.57 -12.62
C ASN A 183 -2.68 19.80 -12.07
N THR A 184 -2.62 20.87 -12.88
CA THR A 184 -1.93 22.12 -12.53
C THR A 184 -2.69 22.96 -11.50
N ALA A 185 -4.00 22.77 -11.33
CA ALA A 185 -4.77 23.46 -10.30
C ALA A 185 -4.42 22.91 -8.90
N ARG A 186 -4.42 21.58 -8.76
CA ARG A 186 -4.00 20.89 -7.53
C ARG A 186 -2.51 21.12 -7.22
N GLU A 187 -1.65 21.12 -8.24
CA GLU A 187 -0.23 21.45 -8.09
C GLU A 187 -0.01 22.85 -7.50
N ARG A 188 -0.71 23.87 -8.03
CA ARG A 188 -0.67 25.23 -7.47
C ARG A 188 -1.16 25.28 -6.03
N HIS A 189 -2.20 24.52 -5.69
CA HIS A 189 -2.73 24.46 -4.32
C HIS A 189 -1.68 23.91 -3.34
N ILE A 190 -0.99 22.81 -3.70
CA ILE A 190 0.09 22.24 -2.88
C ILE A 190 1.24 23.24 -2.71
N ARG A 191 1.67 23.90 -3.80
CA ARG A 191 2.75 24.90 -3.71
C ARG A 191 2.37 26.07 -2.82
N ALA A 192 1.12 26.56 -2.91
CA ALA A 192 0.64 27.62 -2.05
C ALA A 192 0.68 27.21 -0.57
N MET A 193 0.25 25.99 -0.24
CA MET A 193 0.30 25.45 1.13
C MET A 193 1.74 25.31 1.66
N MET A 194 2.69 24.87 0.81
CA MET A 194 4.10 24.77 1.20
C MET A 194 4.70 26.15 1.50
N ASN A 195 4.44 27.12 0.62
CA ASN A 195 4.97 28.48 0.76
C ASN A 195 4.34 29.23 1.96
N SER A 196 3.07 28.97 2.30
CA SER A 196 2.44 29.57 3.49
C SER A 196 2.93 28.98 4.80
N ASN A 197 3.38 27.72 4.79
CA ASN A 197 3.93 27.07 5.99
C ASN A 197 5.37 27.49 6.27
N GLU A 198 6.15 27.91 5.26
CA GLU A 198 7.47 28.52 5.47
C GLU A 198 7.40 29.86 6.23
N THR A 199 6.27 30.57 6.17
CA THR A 199 6.07 31.84 6.90
C THR A 199 5.64 31.65 8.36
N SER A 200 5.36 30.41 8.79
CA SER A 200 4.81 30.10 10.13
C SER A 200 5.84 29.49 11.10
N PHE A 201 7.11 29.34 10.69
CA PHE A 201 8.20 28.81 11.51
C PHE A 201 9.28 29.84 11.87
N VAL A 202 8.98 31.13 11.76
CA VAL A 202 9.79 32.17 12.42
C VAL A 202 9.23 32.35 13.83
N LEU A 203 9.75 31.55 14.77
CA LEU A 203 9.79 31.89 16.20
C LEU A 203 11.07 32.66 16.48
#